data_AF-A0A366Y3Q3-F1
#
_entry.id   AF-A0A366Y3Q3-F1
#
_cell.length_a   1.000
_cell.length_b   1.000
_cell.length_c   1.000
_cell.angle_alpha   90.00
_cell.angle_beta   90.00
_cell.angle_gamma   90.00
#
_symmetry.space_group_name_H-M   'P 1'
#
loop_
_entity.id
_entity.type
_entity.pdbx_description
1 polymer ?
#
loop_
_entity_poly.entity_id
_entity_poly.type
_entity_poly.pdbx_seq_one_letter_code
_entity_poly.pdbx_strand_id
1 'polypeptide(L)'
;MRWQSNLLSLLKQRENKSIALAVDTSELPARPILMNNIIKLFQEVRPDTTLIQADFQIRDISLITNHNIQYFKHGKSSYTLVLEWAEQNVDTIFYITDVTGYIYEELTFTKEVFWLIPDDYLPRVPFGKAIKVA
;
A
#
# COMPACT_ATOMS: atom_id res chain seq x y z
N MET A 1 -12.97 5.79 -13.25
CA MET A 1 -11.90 6.30 -14.13
C MET A 1 -11.00 7.35 -13.47
N ARG A 2 -11.48 8.12 -12.48
CA ARG A 2 -10.71 9.23 -11.90
C ARG A 2 -9.49 8.78 -11.08
N TRP A 3 -9.64 7.74 -10.24
CA TRP A 3 -8.52 7.25 -9.44
C TRP A 3 -7.48 6.50 -10.27
N GLN A 4 -7.90 5.72 -11.27
CA GLN A 4 -6.98 4.99 -12.15
C GLN A 4 -6.04 5.95 -12.88
N SER A 5 -6.60 7.03 -13.45
CA SER A 5 -5.82 8.03 -14.17
C SER A 5 -4.83 8.78 -13.26
N ASN A 6 -5.27 9.10 -12.03
CA ASN A 6 -4.41 9.74 -11.04
C ASN A 6 -3.26 8.81 -10.61
N LEU A 7 -3.58 7.57 -10.24
CA LEU A 7 -2.58 6.58 -9.84
C LEU A 7 -1.60 6.28 -10.98
N LEU A 8 -2.09 6.14 -12.22
CA LEU A 8 -1.24 5.98 -13.40
C LEU A 8 -0.27 7.16 -13.57
N SER A 9 -0.75 8.40 -13.38
CA SER A 9 0.11 9.59 -13.43
C SER A 9 1.18 9.56 -12.34
N LEU A 10 0.81 9.17 -11.12
CA LEU A 10 1.77 9.05 -10.01
C LEU A 10 2.84 7.99 -10.28
N LEU A 11 2.46 6.84 -10.84
CA LEU A 11 3.40 5.78 -11.19
C LEU A 11 4.37 6.24 -12.29
N LYS A 12 3.87 6.91 -13.33
CA LYS A 12 4.70 7.45 -14.42
C LYS A 12 5.68 8.52 -13.95
N GLN A 13 5.26 9.42 -13.07
CA GLN A 13 6.15 10.44 -12.48
C GLN A 13 7.31 9.85 -11.66
N ARG A 14 7.26 8.54 -11.36
CA ARG A 14 8.21 7.82 -10.51
C ARG A 14 8.92 6.71 -11.26
N GLU A 15 8.95 6.77 -12.59
CA GLU A 15 9.59 5.75 -13.43
C GLU A 15 11.01 5.36 -12.99
N ASN A 16 11.79 6.33 -12.49
CA ASN A 16 13.18 6.14 -12.05
C ASN A 16 13.34 5.95 -10.53
N LYS A 17 12.25 5.72 -9.80
CA LYS A 17 12.26 5.48 -8.34
C LYS A 17 11.98 4.01 -8.04
N SER A 18 12.59 3.50 -6.97
CA SER A 18 12.20 2.19 -6.41
C SER A 18 10.84 2.32 -5.71
N ILE A 19 9.91 1.42 -6.02
CA ILE A 19 8.54 1.47 -5.47
C ILE A 19 8.11 0.17 -4.83
N ALA A 20 7.35 0.29 -3.75
CA ALA A 20 6.62 -0.82 -3.13
C ALA A 20 5.12 -0.56 -3.10
N LEU A 21 4.34 -1.64 -3.19
CA LEU A 21 2.92 -1.69 -2.90
C LEU A 21 2.70 -2.56 -1.67
N ALA A 22 2.31 -1.96 -0.57
CA ALA A 22 1.85 -2.66 0.62
C ALA A 22 0.34 -2.88 0.59
N VAL A 23 -0.09 -4.05 1.04
CA VAL A 23 -1.49 -4.42 1.18
C VAL A 23 -1.74 -4.82 2.62
N ASP A 24 -2.71 -4.16 3.24
CA ASP A 24 -3.24 -4.56 4.54
C ASP A 24 -4.04 -5.86 4.39
N THR A 25 -3.60 -6.91 5.06
CA THR A 25 -4.18 -8.25 4.98
C THR A 25 -4.83 -8.71 6.28
N SER A 26 -5.03 -7.82 7.26
CA SER A 26 -5.68 -8.15 8.55
C SER A 26 -7.16 -8.52 8.44
N GLU A 27 -7.82 -8.10 7.37
CA GLU A 27 -9.24 -8.36 7.14
C GLU A 27 -9.53 -8.56 5.65
N LEU A 28 -10.63 -9.27 5.37
CA LEU A 28 -11.12 -9.37 4.00
C LEU A 28 -11.60 -8.00 3.53
N PRO A 29 -11.15 -7.51 2.37
CA PRO A 29 -11.52 -6.19 1.91
C PRO A 29 -13.01 -6.18 1.56
N ALA A 30 -13.72 -5.11 1.94
CA ALA A 30 -15.12 -4.90 1.54
C ALA A 30 -15.27 -4.82 0.00
N ARG A 31 -14.19 -4.46 -0.72
CA ARG A 31 -14.15 -4.30 -2.18
C ARG A 31 -13.02 -5.14 -2.80
N PRO A 32 -13.12 -6.48 -2.85
CA PRO A 32 -12.03 -7.35 -3.33
C PRO A 32 -11.69 -7.12 -4.81
N ILE A 33 -12.68 -6.78 -5.64
CA ILE A 33 -12.46 -6.46 -7.07
C ILE A 33 -11.62 -5.18 -7.22
N LEU A 34 -11.86 -4.17 -6.37
CA LEU A 34 -11.11 -2.92 -6.38
C LEU A 34 -9.64 -3.18 -6.01
N MET A 35 -9.40 -3.95 -4.95
CA MET A 35 -8.06 -4.37 -4.53
C MET A 35 -7.30 -5.04 -5.67
N ASN A 36 -7.91 -6.03 -6.32
CA ASN A 36 -7.31 -6.73 -7.45
C ASN A 36 -7.03 -5.79 -8.64
N ASN A 37 -7.91 -4.83 -8.91
CA ASN A 37 -7.70 -3.87 -9.99
C ASN A 37 -6.52 -2.91 -9.72
N ILE A 38 -6.30 -2.52 -8.46
CA ILE A 38 -5.15 -1.70 -8.09
C ILE A 38 -3.87 -2.50 -8.32
N ILE A 39 -3.80 -3.74 -7.84
CA ILE A 39 -2.61 -4.59 -7.97
C ILE A 39 -2.30 -4.88 -9.44
N LYS A 40 -3.33 -5.18 -10.25
CA LYS A 40 -3.17 -5.34 -11.70
C LYS A 40 -2.60 -4.10 -12.36
N LEU A 41 -3.06 -2.90 -11.98
CA LEU A 41 -2.52 -1.65 -12.53
C LEU A 41 -1.03 -1.51 -12.23
N PHE A 42 -0.59 -1.80 -11.00
CA PHE A 42 0.84 -1.78 -10.68
C PHE A 42 1.60 -2.86 -11.46
N GLN A 43 1.05 -4.06 -11.59
CA GLN A 43 1.69 -5.15 -12.34
C GLN A 43 1.88 -4.80 -13.83
N GLU A 44 0.90 -4.14 -14.45
CA GLU A 44 0.95 -3.73 -15.85
C GLU A 44 1.90 -2.55 -16.08
N VAL A 45 1.93 -1.58 -15.16
CA VAL A 45 2.67 -0.31 -15.35
C VAL A 45 4.09 -0.37 -14.77
N ARG A 46 4.28 -1.12 -13.69
CA ARG A 46 5.52 -1.25 -12.89
C ARG A 46 5.70 -2.69 -12.41
N PRO A 47 5.99 -3.66 -13.30
CA PRO A 47 6.14 -5.07 -12.94
C PRO A 47 7.31 -5.35 -11.97
N ASP A 48 8.24 -4.39 -11.83
CA ASP A 48 9.34 -4.39 -10.87
C ASP A 48 8.92 -4.00 -9.44
N THR A 49 7.66 -3.61 -9.24
CA THR A 49 7.13 -3.23 -7.91
C THR A 49 7.29 -4.38 -6.91
N THR A 50 7.84 -4.06 -5.74
CA THR A 50 7.81 -4.98 -4.59
C THR A 50 6.43 -4.97 -3.97
N LEU A 51 5.79 -6.12 -3.87
CA LEU A 51 4.53 -6.33 -3.16
C LEU A 51 4.83 -6.75 -1.72
N ILE A 52 4.23 -6.06 -0.75
CA ILE A 52 4.32 -6.37 0.67
C ILE A 52 2.93 -6.73 1.16
N GLN A 53 2.79 -7.90 1.78
CA GLN A 53 1.57 -8.29 2.46
C GLN A 53 1.81 -8.20 3.95
N ALA A 54 0.98 -7.47 4.68
CA ALA A 54 1.19 -7.26 6.11
C ALA A 54 -0.11 -7.06 6.87
N ASP A 55 -0.09 -7.51 8.12
CA ASP A 55 -1.12 -7.26 9.12
C ASP A 55 -0.49 -6.58 10.36
N PHE A 56 -0.40 -7.26 11.51
CA PHE A 56 0.43 -6.83 12.63
C PHE A 56 1.93 -7.11 12.40
N GLN A 57 2.24 -7.95 11.40
CA GLN A 57 3.60 -8.26 10.96
C GLN A 57 3.67 -8.36 9.43
N ILE A 58 4.88 -8.33 8.88
CA ILE A 58 5.09 -8.62 7.46
C ILE A 58 4.92 -10.12 7.23
N ARG A 59 4.02 -10.48 6.31
CA ARG A 59 3.69 -11.87 5.94
C ARG A 59 4.47 -12.34 4.72
N ASP A 60 4.63 -11.46 3.75
CA ASP A 60 5.33 -11.74 2.50
C ASP A 60 5.92 -10.46 1.91
N ILE A 61 7.08 -10.60 1.27
CA ILE A 61 7.70 -9.57 0.43
C ILE A 61 8.13 -10.28 -0.85
N SER A 62 7.49 -9.93 -1.96
CA SER A 62 7.72 -10.58 -3.24
C SER A 62 7.58 -9.59 -4.39
N LEU A 63 7.93 -9.99 -5.62
CA LEU A 63 7.61 -9.19 -6.79
C LEU A 63 6.11 -9.22 -7.05
N ILE A 64 5.54 -8.10 -7.49
CA ILE A 64 4.10 -7.99 -7.75
C ILE A 64 3.59 -8.99 -8.82
N THR A 65 4.47 -9.47 -9.69
CA THR A 65 4.15 -10.52 -10.68
C THR A 65 3.83 -11.87 -10.04
N ASN A 66 4.26 -12.10 -8.80
CA ASN A 66 4.08 -13.35 -8.05
C ASN A 66 2.99 -13.23 -6.98
N HIS A 67 1.94 -12.44 -7.22
CA HIS A 67 0.94 -12.14 -6.20
C HIS A 67 0.01 -13.33 -5.92
N ASN A 68 -0.01 -13.76 -4.66
CA ASN A 68 -1.10 -14.55 -4.07
C ASN A 68 -1.46 -13.91 -2.72
N ILE A 69 -2.50 -13.09 -2.70
CA ILE A 69 -2.88 -12.36 -1.49
C ILE A 69 -3.60 -13.30 -0.53
N GLN A 70 -3.07 -13.43 0.67
CA GLN A 70 -3.71 -14.15 1.75
C GLN A 70 -4.16 -13.19 2.83
N TYR A 71 -5.44 -13.25 3.18
CA TYR A 71 -6.02 -12.47 4.26
C TYR A 71 -6.08 -13.29 5.53
N PHE A 72 -5.70 -12.68 6.64
CA PHE A 72 -5.62 -13.33 7.94
C PHE A 72 -6.52 -12.60 8.90
N LYS A 73 -7.46 -13.29 9.58
CA LYS A 73 -8.24 -12.68 10.67
C LYS A 73 -7.38 -12.50 11.91
N HIS A 74 -6.63 -11.41 11.96
CA HIS A 74 -5.93 -10.97 13.16
C HIS A 74 -6.44 -9.59 13.59
N GLY A 75 -6.05 -9.14 14.78
CA GLY A 75 -6.44 -7.82 15.28
C GLY A 75 -5.92 -6.67 14.41
N LYS A 76 -6.02 -5.44 14.93
CA LYS A 76 -5.62 -4.23 14.22
C LYS A 76 -4.20 -4.33 13.62
N SER A 77 -4.07 -3.90 12.37
CA SER A 77 -2.80 -3.84 11.64
C SER A 77 -1.80 -2.91 12.30
N SER A 78 -0.52 -3.22 12.08
CA SER A 78 0.61 -2.38 12.44
C SER A 78 1.28 -1.90 11.16
N TYR A 79 1.24 -0.60 10.90
CA TYR A 79 1.91 -0.05 9.72
C TYR A 79 3.41 0.14 9.96
N THR A 80 3.86 0.11 11.23
CA THR A 80 5.23 0.42 11.62
C THR A 80 6.25 -0.42 10.85
N LEU A 81 6.14 -1.75 10.91
CA LEU A 81 7.14 -2.65 10.31
C LEU A 81 7.27 -2.46 8.80
N VAL A 82 6.15 -2.21 8.12
CA VAL A 82 6.12 -1.96 6.68
C VAL A 82 6.76 -0.61 6.36
N LEU A 83 6.47 0.43 7.14
CA LEU A 83 7.07 1.75 6.94
C LEU A 83 8.57 1.76 7.26
N GLU A 84 9.02 1.07 8.31
CA GLU A 84 10.44 0.91 8.62
C GLU A 84 11.19 0.18 7.50
N TRP A 85 10.59 -0.90 6.97
CA TRP A 85 11.13 -1.58 5.80
C TRP A 85 11.20 -0.62 4.60
N ALA A 86 10.13 0.13 4.33
CA ALA A 86 10.07 1.03 3.20
C ALA A 86 11.11 2.16 3.28
N GLU A 87 11.36 2.69 4.48
CA GLU A 87 12.34 3.74 4.74
C GLU A 87 13.75 3.32 4.28
N GLN A 88 14.08 2.03 4.39
CA GLN A 88 15.40 1.49 4.04
C GLN A 88 15.50 0.99 2.60
N ASN A 89 14.39 0.57 1.99
CA ASN A 89 14.41 -0.23 0.76
C ASN A 89 13.84 0.48 -0.47
N VAL A 90 12.95 1.47 -0.30
CA VAL A 90 12.28 2.12 -1.43
C VAL A 90 12.24 3.64 -1.31
N ASP A 91 12.13 4.31 -2.46
CA ASP A 91 11.92 5.76 -2.52
C ASP A 91 10.45 6.13 -2.30
N THR A 92 9.53 5.23 -2.68
CA THR A 92 8.09 5.48 -2.58
C THR A 92 7.34 4.20 -2.22
N ILE A 93 6.45 4.32 -1.23
CA ILE A 93 5.51 3.25 -0.87
C ILE A 93 4.07 3.68 -1.12
N PHE A 94 3.32 2.81 -1.77
CA PHE A 94 1.87 2.89 -1.86
C PHE A 94 1.28 1.85 -0.91
N TYR A 95 0.29 2.23 -0.10
CA TYR A 95 -0.26 1.35 0.94
C TYR A 95 -1.76 1.26 0.78
N ILE A 96 -2.30 0.08 0.48
CA ILE A 96 -3.74 -0.16 0.43
C ILE A 96 -4.24 -0.55 1.82
N THR A 97 -5.02 0.33 2.47
CA THR A 97 -5.53 0.15 3.84
C THR A 97 -6.68 1.12 4.12
N ASP A 98 -7.40 0.90 5.21
CA ASP A 98 -8.39 1.82 5.78
C ASP A 98 -7.80 2.80 6.81
N VAL A 99 -6.51 2.67 7.15
CA VAL A 99 -5.78 3.51 8.13
C VAL A 99 -6.39 3.45 9.54
N THR A 100 -6.93 2.30 9.93
CA THR A 100 -7.46 2.07 11.30
C THR A 100 -6.46 1.38 12.24
N GLY A 101 -5.34 0.90 11.69
CA GLY A 101 -4.21 0.32 12.41
C GLY A 101 -3.40 1.33 13.21
N TYR A 102 -2.35 0.84 13.88
CA TYR A 102 -1.49 1.67 14.73
C TYR A 102 -0.11 1.89 14.12
N ILE A 103 0.52 2.98 14.58
CA ILE A 103 1.91 3.35 14.32
C ILE A 103 2.54 3.70 15.66
N TYR A 104 3.81 3.32 15.86
CA TYR A 104 4.54 3.70 17.06
C TYR A 104 4.84 5.20 17.05
N GLU A 105 4.65 5.85 18.20
CA GLU A 105 4.76 7.31 18.35
C GLU A 105 6.14 7.85 17.93
N GLU A 106 7.19 7.06 18.09
CA GLU A 106 8.56 7.44 17.77
C GLU A 106 8.95 7.19 16.29
N LEU A 107 8.04 6.66 15.47
CA LEU A 107 8.34 6.38 14.07
C LEU A 107 8.57 7.68 13.29
N THR A 108 9.79 7.85 12.78
CA THR A 108 10.11 8.86 11.78
C THR A 108 10.12 8.24 10.40
N PHE A 109 9.35 8.80 9.47
CA PHE A 109 9.29 8.35 8.08
C PHE A 109 9.53 9.54 7.14
N THR A 110 10.55 9.44 6.28
CA THR A 110 10.99 10.53 5.40
C THR A 110 10.76 10.25 3.92
N LYS A 111 10.52 8.98 3.57
CA LYS A 111 10.18 8.60 2.19
C LYS A 111 8.78 9.05 1.80
N GLU A 112 8.48 8.92 0.52
CA GLU A 112 7.17 9.26 0.00
C GLU A 112 6.17 8.12 0.26
N VAL A 113 5.04 8.42 0.93
CA VAL A 113 3.95 7.45 1.12
C VAL A 113 2.63 7.94 0.56
N PHE A 114 1.95 7.04 -0.15
CA PHE A 114 0.59 7.21 -0.64
C PHE A 114 -0.32 6.15 -0.04
N TRP A 115 -1.28 6.57 0.76
CA TRP A 115 -2.29 5.70 1.34
C TRP A 115 -3.45 5.57 0.36
N LEU A 116 -3.59 4.41 -0.28
CA LEU A 116 -4.65 4.09 -1.22
C LEU A 116 -5.87 3.60 -0.42
N ILE A 117 -6.87 4.45 -0.24
CA ILE A 117 -8.02 4.20 0.62
C ILE A 117 -9.18 3.62 -0.19
N PRO A 118 -9.51 2.32 -0.06
CA PRO A 118 -10.57 1.66 -0.80
C PRO A 118 -11.95 1.83 -0.13
N ASP A 119 -12.13 2.92 0.61
CA ASP A 119 -13.36 3.24 1.34
C ASP A 119 -13.86 4.65 0.97
N ASP A 120 -15.11 4.93 1.33
CA ASP A 120 -15.77 6.18 1.05
C ASP A 120 -15.29 7.33 1.93
N TYR A 121 -14.85 7.00 3.14
CA TYR A 121 -14.24 7.93 4.07
C TYR A 121 -12.74 8.08 3.82
N LEU A 122 -12.25 9.32 3.85
CA LEU A 122 -10.82 9.62 3.71
C LEU A 122 -10.23 9.98 5.09
N PRO A 123 -9.51 9.06 5.75
CA PRO A 123 -8.93 9.31 7.06
C PRO A 123 -7.76 10.30 6.99
N ARG A 124 -7.45 10.92 8.14
CA ARG A 124 -6.19 11.64 8.30
C ARG A 124 -5.06 10.64 8.36
N VAL A 125 -4.06 10.82 7.51
CA VAL A 125 -2.89 9.94 7.45
C VAL A 125 -1.73 10.49 8.28
N PRO A 126 -0.89 9.61 8.85
CA PRO A 126 0.22 10.01 9.70
C PRO A 126 1.39 10.62 8.91
N PHE A 127 1.61 10.13 7.68
CA PHE A 127 2.66 10.60 6.79
C PHE A 127 2.13 10.72 5.35
N GLY A 128 2.79 11.51 4.52
CA GLY A 128 2.52 11.57 3.09
C GLY A 128 1.08 11.98 2.73
N LYS A 129 0.47 11.30 1.76
CA LYS A 129 -0.83 11.71 1.18
C LYS A 129 -1.81 10.54 1.11
N ALA A 130 -3.08 10.82 1.44
CA ALA A 130 -4.17 9.89 1.21
C ALA A 130 -4.76 10.07 -0.19
N ILE A 131 -5.06 8.95 -0.87
CA ILE A 131 -5.70 8.89 -2.18
C ILE A 131 -6.93 8.01 -2.05
N LYS A 132 -8.11 8.59 -2.24
CA LYS A 132 -9.34 7.83 -2.35
C LYS A 132 -9.35 7.03 -3.65
N VAL A 133 -9.51 5.70 -3.56
CA VAL A 133 -9.59 4.78 -4.71
C VAL A 133 -10.94 4.06 -4.82
N ALA A 134 -11.87 4.30 -3.89
CA ALA A 134 -13.28 3.91 -4.01
C ALA A 134 -14.05 4.75 -5.03
#